data_AF-A0A9W8Z2H9-F1
#
_entry.id   AF-A0A9W8Z2H9-F1
#
_cell.length_a   1.000
_cell.length_b   1.000
_cell.length_c   1.000
_cell.angle_alpha   90.00
_cell.angle_beta   90.00
_cell.angle_gamma   90.00
#
_symmetry.space_group_name_H-M   'P 1'
#
loop_
_entity.id
_entity.type
_entity.pdbx_description
1 polymer ?
#
loop_
_entity_poly.entity_id
_entity_poly.type
_entity_poly.pdbx_seq_one_letter_code
_entity_poly.pdbx_strand_id
1 'polypeptide(L)'
;MHFFTSTLLLALSATALAFPTQPGRRTTCDGSSSSAAPVAAASNSTSGAVNPALVPDFGVVAGTNEGAQQAGSCDGFAAATNAKVLIPCTCPPSRDSFLAALNKNVAAGQVQGTPVKFNNNAADQSTATNQQRGTAMLVTLQNLFGAGKGCPAASAPNFAVLQKSGTFSSKVFVGPGATA
;
A
#
# COMPACT_ATOMS: atom_id res chain seq x y z
N MET A 1 10.54 47.00 19.21
CA MET A 1 10.38 48.28 18.49
C MET A 1 11.15 48.17 17.18
N HIS A 2 10.54 48.61 16.07
CA HIS A 2 11.04 48.68 14.68
C HIS A 2 11.07 47.34 13.91
N PHE A 3 10.01 46.97 13.17
CA PHE A 3 9.50 47.47 11.89
C PHE A 3 10.44 47.22 10.71
N PHE A 4 10.10 46.25 9.86
CA PHE A 4 10.32 46.35 8.41
C PHE A 4 9.14 45.69 7.67
N THR A 5 8.20 46.55 7.30
CA THR A 5 7.17 46.35 6.28
C THR A 5 7.83 46.35 4.91
N SER A 6 7.51 45.36 4.07
CA SER A 6 7.66 45.49 2.63
C SER A 6 6.46 44.87 1.95
N THR A 7 5.51 45.76 1.65
CA THR A 7 4.37 45.54 0.77
C THR A 7 4.82 45.87 -0.65
N LEU A 8 4.68 44.95 -1.60
CA LEU A 8 4.56 45.32 -3.01
C LEU A 8 3.47 44.47 -3.67
N LEU A 9 2.69 45.17 -4.48
CA LEU A 9 1.33 44.92 -4.90
C LEU A 9 1.28 44.77 -6.44
N LEU A 10 0.24 44.11 -6.97
CA LEU A 10 -0.27 44.09 -8.36
C LEU A 10 0.52 43.27 -9.41
N ALA A 11 -0.08 42.61 -10.43
CA ALA A 11 -1.39 42.78 -11.08
C ALA A 11 -1.87 41.51 -11.84
N LEU A 12 -3.17 41.52 -12.14
CA LEU A 12 -3.99 40.63 -12.99
C LEU A 12 -3.47 40.39 -14.41
N SER A 13 -3.81 39.23 -14.99
CA SER A 13 -4.22 39.11 -16.41
C SER A 13 -5.05 37.82 -16.62
N ALA A 14 -6.29 37.98 -17.07
CA ALA A 14 -7.16 36.90 -17.54
C ALA A 14 -7.04 36.76 -19.07
N THR A 15 -7.20 35.55 -19.61
CA THR A 15 -7.47 35.37 -21.05
C THR A 15 -8.33 34.14 -21.26
N ALA A 16 -9.39 34.31 -22.04
CA ALA A 16 -10.46 33.36 -22.28
C ALA A 16 -10.59 33.02 -23.77
N LEU A 17 -11.05 31.78 -24.03
CA LEU A 17 -11.78 31.26 -25.19
C LEU A 17 -11.08 31.06 -26.55
N ALA A 18 -11.15 29.82 -27.06
CA ALA A 18 -11.66 29.54 -28.41
C ALA A 18 -12.13 28.06 -28.53
N PHE A 19 -13.38 27.88 -28.96
CA PHE A 19 -14.00 26.62 -29.39
C PHE A 19 -13.86 26.45 -30.91
N PRO A 20 -13.73 25.22 -31.43
CA PRO A 20 -14.24 24.92 -32.77
C PRO A 20 -15.41 23.92 -32.76
N THR A 21 -16.44 24.29 -33.53
CA THR A 21 -17.69 23.60 -33.84
C THR A 21 -17.49 22.54 -34.95
N GLN A 22 -18.18 21.39 -34.81
CA GLN A 22 -18.24 20.24 -35.73
C GLN A 22 -19.09 20.48 -37.00
N PRO A 23 -19.06 19.57 -38.00
CA PRO A 23 -20.34 18.93 -38.39
C PRO A 23 -20.30 17.46 -38.92
N GLY A 24 -21.40 16.71 -38.63
CA GLY A 24 -22.05 15.65 -39.46
C GLY A 24 -21.58 14.20 -39.27
N ARG A 25 -22.29 13.17 -38.74
CA ARG A 25 -23.69 12.65 -38.69
C ARG A 25 -24.04 11.60 -39.77
N ARG A 26 -24.29 10.35 -39.33
CA ARG A 26 -25.38 9.37 -39.66
C ARG A 26 -24.85 7.92 -39.58
N THR A 27 -25.23 7.11 -38.57
CA THR A 27 -26.44 6.25 -38.45
C THR A 27 -26.37 4.95 -39.25
N THR A 28 -26.10 3.84 -38.54
CA THR A 28 -26.78 2.55 -38.74
C THR A 28 -26.99 1.87 -37.38
N CYS A 29 -28.20 1.35 -37.22
CA CYS A 29 -28.76 0.60 -36.11
C CYS A 29 -28.18 -0.82 -36.03
N ASP A 30 -27.90 -1.31 -34.82
CA ASP A 30 -28.35 -2.63 -34.38
C ASP A 30 -28.30 -2.71 -32.84
N GLY A 31 -29.29 -3.36 -32.25
CA GLY A 31 -29.51 -3.39 -30.82
C GLY A 31 -28.71 -4.48 -30.10
N SER A 32 -28.20 -4.13 -28.92
CA SER A 32 -28.32 -5.00 -27.74
C SER A 32 -28.06 -4.18 -26.50
N SER A 33 -29.18 -3.82 -25.86
CA SER A 33 -29.21 -3.49 -24.44
C SER A 33 -28.66 -4.68 -23.66
N SER A 34 -27.56 -4.46 -22.96
CA SER A 34 -27.29 -5.14 -21.69
C SER A 34 -26.67 -4.12 -20.76
N SER A 35 -27.57 -3.46 -20.02
CA SER A 35 -27.25 -2.91 -18.71
C SER A 35 -26.61 -4.01 -17.87
N ALA A 36 -25.34 -3.84 -17.55
CA ALA A 36 -24.79 -4.36 -16.32
C ALA A 36 -23.78 -3.33 -15.83
N ALA A 37 -24.24 -2.45 -14.94
CA ALA A 37 -23.35 -1.78 -14.01
C ALA A 37 -22.46 -2.85 -13.35
N PRO A 38 -21.15 -2.62 -13.15
CA PRO A 38 -20.44 -3.43 -12.20
C PRO A 38 -21.01 -3.07 -10.84
N VAL A 39 -22.00 -3.84 -10.39
CA VAL A 39 -22.21 -4.03 -8.96
C VAL A 39 -20.84 -4.42 -8.41
N ALA A 40 -20.35 -3.61 -7.49
CA ALA A 40 -19.19 -3.95 -6.70
C ALA A 40 -19.38 -5.40 -6.27
N ALA A 41 -18.49 -6.29 -6.73
CA ALA A 41 -18.36 -7.58 -6.12
C ALA A 41 -17.97 -7.29 -4.69
N ALA A 42 -18.97 -7.27 -3.80
CA ALA A 42 -18.76 -7.54 -2.41
C ALA A 42 -18.13 -8.92 -2.41
N SER A 43 -16.80 -8.95 -2.32
CA SER A 43 -16.05 -10.15 -2.03
C SER A 43 -16.65 -10.68 -0.74
N ASN A 44 -17.57 -11.61 -0.88
CA ASN A 44 -18.21 -12.27 0.23
C ASN A 44 -17.09 -13.12 0.81
N SER A 45 -16.35 -12.52 1.76
CA SER A 45 -15.24 -13.15 2.45
C SER A 45 -15.76 -14.49 2.95
N THR A 46 -15.29 -15.59 2.34
CA THR A 46 -15.42 -16.91 2.93
C THR A 46 -15.06 -16.75 4.40
N SER A 47 -16.00 -17.02 5.30
CA SER A 47 -15.84 -16.80 6.74
C SER A 47 -14.54 -17.47 7.19
N GLY A 48 -13.47 -16.67 7.39
CA GLY A 48 -12.10 -17.16 7.60
C GLY A 48 -11.00 -16.46 6.81
N ALA A 49 -11.32 -15.77 5.70
CA ALA A 49 -10.33 -14.99 4.94
C ALA A 49 -10.14 -13.59 5.55
N VAL A 50 -8.87 -13.17 5.69
CA VAL A 50 -8.47 -11.82 6.07
C VAL A 50 -9.01 -10.83 5.05
N ASN A 51 -9.65 -9.77 5.53
CA ASN A 51 -10.14 -8.69 4.69
C ASN A 51 -8.94 -7.95 4.07
N PRO A 52 -8.79 -7.91 2.74
CA PRO A 52 -7.63 -7.29 2.09
C PRO A 52 -7.55 -5.76 2.32
N ALA A 53 -8.68 -5.11 2.65
CA ALA A 53 -8.70 -3.68 3.00
C ALA A 53 -8.00 -3.40 4.35
N LEU A 54 -7.83 -4.40 5.20
CA LEU A 54 -7.11 -4.30 6.48
C LEU A 54 -5.59 -4.46 6.32
N VAL A 55 -5.13 -4.80 5.12
CA VAL A 55 -3.71 -4.98 4.81
C VAL A 55 -3.24 -3.75 4.04
N PRO A 56 -2.38 -2.89 4.61
CA PRO A 56 -1.80 -1.77 3.87
C PRO A 56 -1.04 -2.21 2.62
N ASP A 57 -0.69 -1.29 1.72
CA ASP A 57 0.38 -1.55 0.77
C ASP A 57 1.72 -1.73 1.51
N PHE A 58 2.71 -2.39 0.92
CA PHE A 58 4.03 -2.55 1.53
C PHE A 58 4.71 -1.21 1.80
N GLY A 59 4.54 -0.22 0.91
CA GLY A 59 5.22 1.08 0.96
C GLY A 59 6.63 1.07 0.36
N VAL A 60 7.01 -0.02 -0.30
CA VAL A 60 8.22 -0.17 -1.10
C VAL A 60 7.80 -0.77 -2.44
N VAL A 61 8.19 -0.14 -3.55
CA VAL A 61 8.00 -0.70 -4.88
C VAL A 61 9.13 -1.69 -5.17
N ALA A 62 8.78 -2.93 -5.48
CA ALA A 62 9.75 -4.00 -5.78
C ALA A 62 10.67 -3.62 -6.95
N GLY A 63 11.93 -4.05 -6.88
CA GLY A 63 12.92 -3.76 -7.93
C GLY A 63 13.44 -2.32 -7.97
N THR A 64 13.05 -1.44 -7.04
CA THR A 64 13.51 -0.05 -7.05
C THR A 64 15.03 0.02 -6.84
N ASN A 65 15.73 0.70 -7.76
CA ASN A 65 17.18 0.91 -7.75
C ASN A 65 18.01 -0.39 -7.66
N GLU A 66 17.55 -1.45 -8.33
CA GLU A 66 18.26 -2.73 -8.41
C GLU A 66 19.74 -2.55 -8.82
N GLY A 67 20.64 -3.11 -8.03
CA GLY A 67 22.08 -3.12 -8.32
C GLY A 67 22.80 -1.77 -8.14
N ALA A 68 22.07 -0.68 -7.86
CA ALA A 68 22.65 0.67 -7.84
C ALA A 68 23.65 0.88 -6.71
N GLN A 69 23.40 0.28 -5.53
CA GLN A 69 24.30 0.34 -4.38
C GLN A 69 25.10 -0.94 -4.17
N GLN A 70 24.51 -2.10 -4.46
CA GLN A 70 25.15 -3.41 -4.37
C GLN A 70 24.47 -4.38 -5.35
N ALA A 71 25.26 -5.18 -6.06
CA ALA A 71 24.73 -6.19 -6.98
C ALA A 71 23.74 -7.13 -6.25
N GLY A 72 22.56 -7.34 -6.85
CA GLY A 72 21.49 -8.17 -6.27
C GLY A 72 20.68 -7.52 -5.14
N SER A 73 20.94 -6.24 -4.82
CA SER A 73 20.21 -5.49 -3.79
C SER A 73 19.34 -4.39 -4.40
N CYS A 74 18.23 -4.10 -3.73
CA CYS A 74 17.28 -3.04 -4.05
C CYS A 74 17.08 -2.12 -2.85
N ASP A 75 16.47 -0.97 -3.08
CA ASP A 75 16.10 -0.04 -2.01
C ASP A 75 14.92 -0.59 -1.19
N GLY A 76 15.07 -0.53 0.14
CA GLY A 76 14.00 -0.68 1.12
C GLY A 76 14.02 0.46 2.12
N PHE A 77 13.14 0.40 3.11
CA PHE A 77 13.01 1.46 4.12
C PHE A 77 12.83 0.91 5.53
N ALA A 78 13.78 1.21 6.41
CA ALA A 78 13.71 0.88 7.81
C ALA A 78 12.88 1.93 8.57
N ALA A 79 11.57 1.70 8.72
CA ALA A 79 10.67 2.62 9.43
C ALA A 79 11.10 2.92 10.89
N ALA A 80 11.88 2.02 11.51
CA ALA A 80 12.40 2.20 12.87
C ALA A 80 13.45 3.33 12.98
N THR A 81 14.32 3.44 11.98
CA THR A 81 15.42 4.40 11.94
C THR A 81 15.17 5.52 10.93
N ASN A 82 14.03 5.48 10.23
CA ASN A 82 13.63 6.43 9.19
C ASN A 82 14.69 6.58 8.09
N ALA A 83 15.27 5.45 7.65
CA ALA A 83 16.37 5.43 6.69
C ALA A 83 16.13 4.42 5.56
N LYS A 84 16.65 4.75 4.37
CA LYS A 84 16.79 3.78 3.28
C LYS A 84 17.82 2.72 3.67
N VAL A 85 17.53 1.47 3.34
CA VAL A 85 18.41 0.32 3.57
C VAL A 85 18.34 -0.62 2.38
N LEU A 86 19.32 -1.51 2.23
CA LEU A 86 19.30 -2.51 1.17
C LEU A 86 18.44 -3.72 1.57
N ILE A 87 17.66 -4.20 0.60
CA ILE A 87 16.85 -5.41 0.71
C ILE A 87 17.08 -6.31 -0.51
N PRO A 88 16.75 -7.61 -0.44
CA PRO A 88 16.73 -8.47 -1.64
C PRO A 88 15.73 -7.94 -2.66
N CYS A 89 16.07 -7.95 -3.96
CA CYS A 89 15.19 -7.45 -5.01
C CYS A 89 13.91 -8.27 -5.22
N THR A 90 13.87 -9.51 -4.73
CA THR A 90 12.65 -10.33 -4.66
C THR A 90 11.66 -9.85 -3.60
N CYS A 91 12.01 -8.81 -2.85
CA CYS A 91 11.18 -8.23 -1.81
C CYS A 91 10.79 -6.77 -2.13
N PRO A 92 9.54 -6.35 -1.88
CA PRO A 92 8.44 -7.15 -1.35
C PRO A 92 7.93 -8.24 -2.32
N PRO A 93 7.24 -9.28 -1.80
CA PRO A 93 6.58 -10.28 -2.64
C PRO A 93 5.37 -9.67 -3.37
N SER A 94 4.74 -10.42 -4.26
CA SER A 94 3.44 -10.00 -4.80
C SER A 94 2.38 -9.95 -3.70
N ARG A 95 1.48 -8.95 -3.78
CA ARG A 95 0.42 -8.75 -2.78
C ARG A 95 -0.48 -9.98 -2.64
N ASP A 96 -0.82 -10.65 -3.74
CA ASP A 96 -1.63 -11.86 -3.73
C ASP A 96 -0.94 -13.03 -3.01
N SER A 97 0.35 -13.26 -3.28
CA SER A 97 1.10 -14.32 -2.59
C SER A 97 1.20 -14.07 -1.09
N PHE A 98 1.38 -12.81 -0.69
CA PHE A 98 1.40 -12.41 0.71
C PHE A 98 0.03 -12.62 1.38
N LEU A 99 -1.07 -12.18 0.74
CA LEU A 99 -2.42 -12.36 1.27
C LEU A 99 -2.77 -13.84 1.42
N ALA A 100 -2.39 -14.69 0.46
CA ALA A 100 -2.58 -16.14 0.56
C ALA A 100 -1.85 -16.72 1.77
N ALA A 101 -0.60 -16.32 2.00
CA ALA A 101 0.18 -16.74 3.17
C ALA A 101 -0.43 -16.22 4.48
N LEU A 102 -0.85 -14.95 4.52
CA LEU A 102 -1.46 -14.34 5.69
C LEU A 102 -2.77 -15.03 6.05
N ASN A 103 -3.62 -15.35 5.07
CA ASN A 103 -4.85 -16.11 5.27
C ASN A 103 -4.57 -17.48 5.91
N LYS A 104 -3.62 -18.23 5.36
CA LYS A 104 -3.21 -19.53 5.89
C LYS A 104 -2.73 -19.41 7.35
N ASN A 105 -1.91 -18.40 7.62
CA ASN A 105 -1.30 -18.19 8.93
C ASN A 105 -2.31 -17.73 9.99
N VAL A 106 -3.23 -16.82 9.64
CA VAL A 106 -4.31 -16.37 10.53
C VAL A 106 -5.28 -17.52 10.82
N ALA A 107 -5.61 -18.35 9.83
CA ALA A 107 -6.40 -19.56 10.04
C ALA A 107 -5.70 -20.52 11.02
N ALA A 108 -4.40 -20.80 10.81
CA ALA A 108 -3.58 -21.61 11.71
C ALA A 108 -3.41 -20.98 13.10
N GLY A 109 -3.53 -19.65 13.21
CA GLY A 109 -3.39 -18.90 14.46
C GLY A 109 -1.98 -18.66 14.94
N GLN A 110 -0.98 -19.22 14.25
CA GLN A 110 0.43 -19.03 14.57
C GLN A 110 1.31 -19.14 13.33
N VAL A 111 2.48 -18.52 13.40
CA VAL A 111 3.57 -18.63 12.43
C VAL A 111 4.85 -18.85 13.22
N GLN A 112 5.51 -19.99 13.03
CA GLN A 112 6.73 -20.34 13.77
C GLN A 112 6.59 -20.21 15.29
N GLY A 113 5.44 -20.59 15.86
CA GLY A 113 5.15 -20.47 17.30
C GLY A 113 4.77 -19.07 17.78
N THR A 114 4.80 -18.05 16.90
CA THR A 114 4.30 -16.72 17.23
C THR A 114 2.80 -16.63 16.92
N PRO A 115 1.93 -16.26 17.87
CA PRO A 115 0.51 -16.08 17.62
C PRO A 115 0.23 -14.97 16.59
N VAL A 116 -0.70 -15.20 15.66
CA VAL A 116 -1.06 -14.23 14.60
C VAL A 116 -2.57 -14.03 14.47
N LYS A 117 -3.31 -14.07 15.58
CA LYS A 117 -4.76 -13.78 15.61
C LYS A 117 -5.03 -12.28 15.79
N PHE A 118 -6.01 -11.74 15.07
CA PHE A 118 -6.50 -10.37 15.21
C PHE A 118 -7.96 -10.26 14.75
N ASN A 119 -8.63 -9.16 15.11
CA ASN A 119 -10.01 -8.89 14.67
C ASN A 119 -10.07 -8.56 13.17
N ASN A 120 -10.88 -9.28 12.41
CA ASN A 120 -11.05 -9.09 10.96
C ASN A 120 -12.16 -8.09 10.58
N ASN A 121 -12.82 -7.45 11.56
CA ASN A 121 -13.82 -6.43 11.32
C ASN A 121 -13.14 -5.12 10.87
N ALA A 122 -13.48 -4.64 9.68
CA ALA A 122 -12.96 -3.38 9.14
C ALA A 122 -13.35 -2.15 9.97
N ALA A 123 -14.43 -2.22 10.76
CA ALA A 123 -14.85 -1.17 11.67
C ALA A 123 -13.98 -1.09 12.94
N ASP A 124 -13.29 -2.17 13.33
CA ASP A 124 -12.34 -2.13 14.45
C ASP A 124 -10.99 -1.62 13.94
N GLN A 125 -10.73 -0.35 14.22
CA GLN A 125 -9.48 0.36 13.95
C GLN A 125 -8.79 0.78 15.24
N SER A 126 -9.05 0.08 16.34
CA SER A 126 -8.36 0.37 17.60
C SER A 126 -6.85 0.16 17.47
N THR A 127 -6.08 0.97 18.20
CA THR A 127 -4.60 0.88 18.20
C THR A 127 -4.13 -0.55 18.49
N ALA A 128 -4.70 -1.20 19.50
CA ALA A 128 -4.32 -2.57 19.87
C ALA A 128 -4.58 -3.58 18.75
N THR A 129 -5.78 -3.57 18.14
CA THR A 129 -6.11 -4.46 17.01
C THR A 129 -5.17 -4.22 15.83
N ASN A 130 -4.85 -2.97 15.53
CA ASN A 130 -3.96 -2.62 14.44
C ASN A 130 -2.50 -3.04 14.72
N GLN A 131 -2.00 -2.90 15.95
CA GLN A 131 -0.68 -3.41 16.32
C GLN A 131 -0.58 -4.95 16.17
N GLN A 132 -1.66 -5.67 16.54
CA GLN A 132 -1.75 -7.13 16.33
C GLN A 132 -1.77 -7.49 14.84
N ARG A 133 -2.54 -6.76 14.02
CA ARG A 133 -2.54 -6.89 12.56
C ARG A 133 -1.15 -6.69 11.97
N GLY A 134 -0.47 -5.60 12.33
CA GLY A 134 0.89 -5.32 11.89
C GLY A 134 1.88 -6.42 12.29
N THR A 135 1.75 -6.95 13.51
CA THR A 135 2.56 -8.09 13.98
C THR A 135 2.31 -9.34 13.13
N ALA A 136 1.06 -9.71 12.90
CA ALA A 136 0.71 -10.87 12.07
C ALA A 136 1.24 -10.73 10.63
N MET A 137 1.15 -9.53 10.05
CA MET A 137 1.68 -9.21 8.74
C MET A 137 3.21 -9.35 8.69
N LEU A 138 3.94 -8.77 9.65
CA LEU A 138 5.40 -8.83 9.69
C LEU A 138 5.94 -10.22 9.96
N VAL A 139 5.34 -10.96 10.90
CA VAL A 139 5.75 -12.34 11.18
C VAL A 139 5.48 -13.23 9.96
N THR A 140 4.33 -13.06 9.29
CA THR A 140 4.07 -13.75 8.02
C THR A 140 5.11 -13.41 6.97
N LEU A 141 5.39 -12.11 6.76
CA LEU A 141 6.34 -11.61 5.76
C LEU A 141 7.74 -12.22 5.94
N GLN A 142 8.22 -12.24 7.18
CA GLN A 142 9.55 -12.75 7.55
C GLN A 142 9.67 -14.27 7.49
N ASN A 143 8.54 -14.99 7.41
CA ASN A 143 8.49 -16.44 7.39
C ASN A 143 7.80 -17.02 6.14
N LEU A 144 7.67 -16.22 5.06
CA LEU A 144 6.95 -16.60 3.84
C LEU A 144 7.41 -17.93 3.23
N PHE A 145 8.71 -18.20 3.23
CA PHE A 145 9.29 -19.42 2.67
C PHE A 145 9.92 -20.33 3.75
N GLY A 146 9.43 -20.22 4.98
CA GLY A 146 9.91 -20.98 6.14
C GLY A 146 10.56 -20.09 7.21
N ALA A 147 11.09 -20.72 8.27
CA ALA A 147 11.60 -20.03 9.45
C ALA A 147 12.70 -19.00 9.12
N GLY A 148 12.38 -17.71 9.26
CA GLY A 148 13.29 -16.60 8.94
C GLY A 148 13.71 -16.53 7.46
N LYS A 149 13.02 -17.24 6.58
CA LYS A 149 13.27 -17.28 5.13
C LYS A 149 12.21 -16.47 4.39
N GLY A 150 12.01 -15.23 4.80
CA GLY A 150 11.05 -14.32 4.18
C GLY A 150 11.67 -12.98 3.86
N CYS A 151 10.81 -12.00 3.60
CA CYS A 151 11.26 -10.64 3.34
C CYS A 151 11.51 -9.87 4.64
N PRO A 152 12.55 -9.03 4.71
CA PRO A 152 12.80 -8.20 5.87
C PRO A 152 11.67 -7.17 6.05
N ALA A 153 11.47 -6.70 7.28
CA ALA A 153 10.49 -5.65 7.57
C ALA A 153 10.70 -4.36 6.75
N ALA A 154 11.95 -4.11 6.33
CA ALA A 154 12.30 -2.99 5.49
C ALA A 154 11.69 -3.04 4.08
N SER A 155 11.19 -4.20 3.64
CA SER A 155 10.43 -4.35 2.40
C SER A 155 8.95 -3.98 2.56
N ALA A 156 8.48 -3.76 3.80
CA ALA A 156 7.10 -3.43 4.11
C ALA A 156 6.99 -2.41 5.27
N PRO A 157 7.56 -1.19 5.12
CA PRO A 157 7.54 -0.16 6.17
C PRO A 157 6.15 0.18 6.69
N ASN A 158 5.10 0.14 5.86
CA ASN A 158 3.73 0.40 6.33
C ASN A 158 3.26 -0.64 7.36
N PHE A 159 3.72 -1.90 7.30
CA PHE A 159 3.40 -2.92 8.29
C PHE A 159 4.12 -2.64 9.62
N ALA A 160 5.37 -2.16 9.54
CA ALA A 160 6.13 -1.74 10.71
C ALA A 160 5.52 -0.51 11.40
N VAL A 161 4.99 0.45 10.62
CA VAL A 161 4.22 1.58 11.16
C VAL A 161 2.97 1.06 11.87
N LEU A 162 2.19 0.21 11.20
CA LEU A 162 0.97 -0.37 11.77
C LEU A 162 1.24 -1.14 13.08
N GLN A 163 2.30 -1.95 13.12
CA GLN A 163 2.72 -2.69 14.31
C GLN A 163 3.08 -1.78 15.48
N LYS A 164 3.75 -0.64 15.22
CA LYS A 164 4.27 0.23 16.28
C LYS A 164 3.23 1.24 16.76
N SER A 165 2.55 1.91 15.83
CA SER A 165 1.64 3.00 16.17
C SER A 165 0.16 2.61 16.14
N GLY A 166 -0.18 1.46 15.56
CA GLY A 166 -1.58 1.09 15.30
C GLY A 166 -2.24 1.95 14.20
N THR A 167 -1.47 2.74 13.46
CA THR A 167 -1.98 3.62 12.40
C THR A 167 -1.88 2.95 11.05
N PHE A 168 -2.98 2.96 10.29
CA PHE A 168 -2.98 2.51 8.90
C PHE A 168 -2.27 3.54 8.02
N SER A 169 -1.18 3.14 7.35
CA SER A 169 -0.39 4.00 6.46
C SER A 169 -0.40 3.42 5.05
N SER A 170 -0.65 4.27 4.06
CA SER A 170 -0.53 3.92 2.63
C SER A 170 0.59 4.70 1.95
N LYS A 171 1.58 5.17 2.72
CA LYS A 171 2.70 5.96 2.22
C LYS A 171 3.62 5.08 1.37
N VAL A 172 4.12 5.66 0.28
CA VAL A 172 5.24 5.12 -0.49
C VAL A 172 6.53 5.72 0.07
N PHE A 173 7.42 4.87 0.59
CA PHE A 173 8.73 5.28 1.12
C PHE A 173 9.85 5.07 0.10
N VAL A 174 9.69 4.08 -0.79
CA VAL A 174 10.64 3.74 -1.83
C VAL A 174 9.88 3.43 -3.11
N GLY A 175 10.26 4.09 -4.20
CA GLY A 175 9.65 3.93 -5.52
C GLY A 175 9.45 5.27 -6.22
N PRO A 176 8.96 5.26 -7.48
CA PRO A 176 8.55 6.48 -8.17
C PRO A 176 7.46 7.19 -7.36
N GLY A 177 7.69 8.46 -7.03
CA GLY A 177 6.77 9.26 -6.22
C GLY A 177 6.93 9.10 -4.70
N ALA A 178 7.99 8.46 -4.22
CA ALA A 178 8.32 8.45 -2.80
C ALA A 178 8.55 9.89 -2.29
N THR A 179 7.71 10.34 -1.36
CA THR A 179 7.90 11.61 -0.65
C THR A 179 8.87 11.38 0.51
N ALA A 180 9.93 12.18 0.60
CA ALA A 180 10.86 12.17 1.74
C ALA A 180 10.13 12.66 3.00
#